data_AF-A0A0W8C0M0-F1
#
_entry.id   AF-A0A0W8C0M0-F1
#
_cell.length_a   1.000
_cell.length_b   1.000
_cell.length_c   1.000
_cell.angle_alpha   90.00
_cell.angle_beta   90.00
_cell.angle_gamma   90.00
#
_symmetry.space_group_name_H-M   'P 1'
#
loop_
_entity.id
_entity.type
_entity.pdbx_description
1 polymer ?
#
loop_
_entity_poly.entity_id
_entity_poly.type
_entity_poly.pdbx_seq_one_letter_code
_entity_poly.pdbx_strand_id
1 'polypeptide(L)'
;MRDGSLSYERFCAEAELLQKRSHELARNSRQFCPDSGSVKTTMELDGDIDELLVHDEDNWTDVDEPQTMILQSGEAETALLEFHIVFHTIYQTPVLYFRALAVDGTPLNTNTVTCGVQFPGSNGRPAFVGMEEHPVVGKPFSFLHPCETAAAMQLLQAQLQSSKSTEVSSDVKIPQYLASWLSLVQPLTGISPLDYYSV
;
A
#
# COMPACT_ATOMS: atom_id res chain seq x y z
N MET A 1 11.70 27.07 4.30
CA MET A 1 11.35 25.74 3.76
C MET A 1 12.53 24.83 4.03
N ARG A 2 12.31 23.63 4.59
CA ARG A 2 13.40 22.65 4.75
C ARG A 2 13.77 22.15 3.35
N ASP A 3 15.06 22.03 3.06
CA ASP A 3 15.51 21.48 1.78
C ASP A 3 14.91 20.06 1.60
N GLY A 4 14.36 19.77 0.43
CA GLY A 4 13.68 18.50 0.13
C GLY A 4 12.25 18.31 0.67
N SER A 5 11.57 19.35 1.19
CA SER A 5 10.15 19.22 1.60
C SER A 5 9.16 19.25 0.43
N LEU A 6 8.03 18.55 0.56
CA LEU A 6 6.98 18.48 -0.46
C LEU A 6 5.84 19.47 -0.11
N SER A 7 5.55 20.43 -1.00
CA SER A 7 4.38 21.30 -0.82
C SER A 7 3.08 20.53 -1.07
N TYR A 8 1.97 20.98 -0.47
CA TYR A 8 0.67 20.34 -0.67
C TYR A 8 0.22 20.42 -2.14
N GLU A 9 0.43 21.56 -2.80
CA GLU A 9 0.08 21.76 -4.21
C GLU A 9 0.86 20.80 -5.11
N ARG A 10 2.16 20.62 -4.83
CA ARG A 10 3.00 19.68 -5.56
C ARG A 10 2.56 18.24 -5.30
N PHE A 11 2.23 17.89 -4.05
CA PHE A 11 1.67 16.58 -3.71
C PHE A 11 0.40 16.30 -4.52
N CYS A 12 -0.55 17.24 -4.54
CA CYS A 12 -1.79 17.09 -5.30
C CYS A 12 -1.53 16.89 -6.79
N ALA A 13 -0.67 17.72 -7.40
CA ALA A 13 -0.34 17.60 -8.82
C ALA A 13 0.32 16.25 -9.17
N GLU A 14 1.26 15.77 -8.35
CA GLU A 14 1.89 14.47 -8.57
C GLU A 14 0.91 13.31 -8.30
N ALA A 15 0.00 13.45 -7.32
CA ALA A 15 -0.98 12.43 -6.96
C ALA A 15 -2.09 12.28 -8.02
N GLU A 16 -2.57 13.38 -8.59
CA GLU A 16 -3.51 13.37 -9.72
C GLU A 16 -2.90 12.66 -10.94
N LEU A 17 -1.62 12.90 -11.21
CA LEU A 17 -0.92 12.20 -12.28
C LEU A 17 -0.81 10.69 -12.00
N LEU A 18 -0.44 10.31 -10.78
CA LEU A 18 -0.39 8.90 -10.37
C LEU A 18 -1.76 8.22 -10.52
N GLN A 19 -2.83 8.88 -10.07
CA GLN A 19 -4.20 8.38 -10.20
C GLN A 19 -4.60 8.21 -11.67
N LYS A 20 -4.30 9.20 -12.51
CA LYS A 20 -4.55 9.12 -13.95
C LYS A 20 -3.84 7.92 -14.58
N ARG A 21 -2.54 7.71 -14.28
CA ARG A 21 -1.78 6.55 -14.77
C ARG A 21 -2.36 5.22 -14.27
N SER A 22 -2.79 5.18 -13.00
CA SER A 22 -3.47 4.01 -12.44
C SER A 22 -4.72 3.62 -13.23
N HIS A 23 -5.57 4.59 -13.58
CA HIS A 23 -6.76 4.34 -14.39
C HIS A 23 -6.42 3.90 -15.82
N GLU A 24 -5.38 4.47 -16.44
CA GLU A 24 -4.90 4.06 -17.76
C GLU A 24 -4.47 2.58 -17.77
N LEU A 25 -3.68 2.16 -16.77
CA LEU A 25 -3.25 0.76 -16.61
C LEU A 25 -4.42 -0.18 -16.38
N ALA A 26 -5.34 0.19 -15.47
CA ALA A 26 -6.51 -0.62 -15.17
C ALA A 26 -7.40 -0.83 -16.40
N ARG A 27 -7.54 0.20 -17.25
CA ARG A 27 -8.29 0.10 -18.51
C ARG A 27 -7.58 -0.80 -19.53
N ASN A 28 -6.26 -0.64 -19.67
CA ASN A 28 -5.48 -1.44 -20.63
C ASN A 28 -5.41 -2.92 -20.23
N SER A 29 -5.33 -3.21 -18.92
CA SER A 29 -5.35 -4.58 -18.40
C SER A 29 -6.65 -5.31 -18.75
N ARG A 30 -7.81 -4.61 -18.70
CA ARG A 30 -9.11 -5.17 -19.11
C ARG A 30 -9.23 -5.42 -20.61
N GLN A 31 -8.40 -4.78 -21.44
CA GLN A 31 -8.44 -4.91 -22.90
C GLN A 31 -7.58 -6.08 -23.41
N PHE A 32 -6.70 -6.63 -22.56
CA PHE A 32 -5.84 -7.78 -22.82
C PHE A 32 -6.31 -9.04 -22.08
N CYS A 33 -7.62 -9.33 -22.06
CA CYS A 33 -8.11 -10.67 -21.71
C CYS A 33 -8.28 -11.49 -22.99
N PRO A 34 -7.30 -12.32 -23.41
CA PRO A 34 -7.58 -13.38 -24.36
C PRO A 34 -8.52 -14.39 -23.69
N ASP A 35 -9.50 -14.86 -24.44
CA ASP A 35 -10.52 -15.83 -24.02
C ASP A 35 -9.86 -17.16 -23.68
N SER A 36 -9.37 -17.30 -22.45
CA SER A 36 -8.96 -18.56 -21.85
C SER A 36 -9.06 -18.45 -20.34
N GLY A 37 -9.90 -19.32 -19.77
CA GLY A 37 -10.34 -19.29 -18.39
C GLY A 37 -9.20 -19.11 -17.41
N SER A 38 -9.12 -17.93 -16.81
CA SER A 38 -8.33 -17.66 -15.63
C SER A 38 -8.97 -16.52 -14.85
N VAL A 39 -9.26 -16.82 -13.59
CA VAL A 39 -9.63 -15.99 -12.44
C VAL A 39 -9.97 -14.52 -12.76
N LYS A 40 -11.27 -14.21 -12.68
CA LYS A 40 -11.79 -12.82 -12.71
C LYS A 40 -11.48 -12.12 -11.38
N THR A 41 -10.61 -11.12 -11.41
CA THR A 41 -10.59 -10.06 -10.40
C THR A 41 -11.76 -9.12 -10.66
N THR A 42 -12.86 -9.30 -9.94
CA THR A 42 -13.96 -8.34 -9.89
C THR A 42 -13.67 -7.34 -8.76
N MET A 43 -13.29 -6.12 -9.13
CA MET A 43 -13.41 -4.96 -8.25
C MET A 43 -14.79 -4.34 -8.52
N GLU A 44 -15.73 -4.55 -7.60
CA GLU A 44 -16.99 -3.81 -7.55
C GLU A 44 -17.01 -2.93 -6.30
N LEU A 45 -17.42 -1.68 -6.51
CA LEU A 45 -17.69 -0.66 -5.51
C LEU A 45 -19.20 -0.57 -5.34
N ASP A 46 -19.62 -0.38 -4.10
CA ASP A 46 -20.89 0.24 -3.63
C ASP A 46 -22.03 -0.68 -3.15
N GLY A 47 -22.64 -0.30 -2.02
CA GLY A 47 -24.04 -0.62 -1.66
C GLY A 47 -24.31 -1.47 -0.40
N ASP A 48 -24.77 -0.80 0.67
CA ASP A 48 -25.44 -1.33 1.88
C ASP A 48 -26.61 -2.29 1.61
N ILE A 49 -26.81 -3.29 2.49
CA ILE A 49 -28.05 -3.68 3.22
C ILE A 49 -27.66 -4.86 4.15
N ASP A 50 -27.71 -4.72 5.47
CA ASP A 50 -28.86 -4.95 6.38
C ASP A 50 -29.60 -6.30 6.23
N GLU A 51 -29.61 -6.99 7.37
CA GLU A 51 -30.62 -7.93 7.86
C GLU A 51 -30.65 -9.43 7.45
N LEU A 52 -30.74 -10.24 8.53
CA LEU A 52 -31.33 -11.59 8.70
C LEU A 52 -30.44 -12.83 8.42
N LEU A 53 -30.42 -13.90 9.22
CA LEU A 53 -30.91 -14.26 10.56
C LEU A 53 -30.32 -15.67 10.88
N VAL A 54 -30.02 -15.92 12.16
CA VAL A 54 -29.99 -17.20 12.93
C VAL A 54 -29.91 -18.55 12.22
N HIS A 55 -29.10 -19.47 12.74
CA HIS A 55 -29.57 -20.71 13.39
C HIS A 55 -28.50 -21.24 14.38
N ASP A 56 -28.92 -21.43 15.63
CA ASP A 56 -28.24 -22.19 16.68
C ASP A 56 -28.31 -23.70 16.38
N GLU A 57 -27.28 -24.47 16.75
CA GLU A 57 -27.47 -25.69 17.55
C GLU A 57 -26.16 -26.20 18.18
N ASP A 58 -26.28 -26.51 19.47
CA ASP A 58 -25.28 -27.07 20.36
C ASP A 58 -24.83 -28.48 19.98
N ASN A 59 -23.53 -28.79 20.12
CA ASN A 59 -23.13 -30.13 20.56
C ASN A 59 -21.76 -30.13 21.26
N TRP A 60 -21.78 -30.42 22.56
CA TRP A 60 -20.63 -30.75 23.41
C TRP A 60 -20.32 -32.25 23.31
N THR A 61 -19.06 -32.63 23.09
CA THR A 61 -18.44 -33.79 23.78
C THR A 61 -16.92 -33.69 23.75
N ASP A 62 -16.35 -33.94 24.93
CA ASP A 62 -14.95 -33.98 25.34
C ASP A 62 -14.24 -35.28 24.88
N VAL A 63 -12.91 -35.25 24.93
CA VAL A 63 -11.93 -36.36 24.88
C VAL A 63 -11.54 -36.91 23.50
N ASP A 64 -10.37 -36.53 22.99
CA ASP A 64 -9.11 -37.31 23.12
C ASP A 64 -7.99 -36.57 22.35
N GLU A 65 -6.77 -36.56 22.88
CA GLU A 65 -5.61 -35.89 22.25
C GLU A 65 -4.91 -36.88 21.30
N PRO A 66 -4.91 -36.67 19.97
CA PRO A 66 -3.87 -37.22 19.12
C PRO A 66 -2.94 -36.10 18.68
N GLN A 67 -1.64 -36.37 18.77
CA GLN A 67 -0.57 -35.61 18.14
C GLN A 67 -0.76 -35.65 16.62
N THR A 68 -1.65 -34.81 16.10
CA THR A 68 -1.79 -34.56 14.67
C THR A 68 -0.65 -33.66 14.25
N MET A 69 0.34 -34.26 13.59
CA MET A 69 1.15 -33.55 12.61
C MET A 69 0.20 -32.78 11.70
N ILE A 70 0.11 -31.47 11.90
CA ILE A 70 -0.60 -30.58 10.98
C ILE A 70 0.23 -30.61 9.70
N LEU A 71 -0.20 -31.46 8.74
CA LEU A 71 0.08 -31.19 7.34
C LEU A 71 -0.51 -29.80 7.10
N GLN A 72 0.34 -28.79 7.02
CA GLN A 72 -0.02 -27.48 6.50
C GLN A 72 -0.43 -27.71 5.05
N SER A 73 -1.72 -27.98 4.86
CA SER A 73 -2.38 -27.84 3.58
C SER A 73 -2.24 -26.38 3.22
N GLY A 74 -1.36 -26.10 2.25
CA GLY A 74 -1.14 -24.75 1.73
C GLY A 74 -2.39 -24.29 0.98
N GLU A 75 -3.40 -23.84 1.71
CA GLU A 75 -4.35 -22.89 1.18
C GLU A 75 -3.62 -21.55 1.11
N ALA A 76 -3.43 -21.05 -0.11
CA ALA A 76 -2.97 -19.69 -0.30
C ALA A 76 -4.05 -18.77 0.30
N GLU A 77 -3.79 -18.24 1.49
CA GLU A 77 -4.68 -17.29 2.14
C GLU A 77 -4.68 -16.01 1.31
N THR A 78 -5.76 -15.81 0.55
CA THR A 78 -5.97 -14.59 -0.23
C THR A 78 -6.37 -13.47 0.72
N ALA A 79 -5.61 -12.36 0.70
CA ALA A 79 -5.89 -11.18 1.50
C ALA A 79 -6.14 -9.96 0.61
N LEU A 80 -7.06 -9.10 1.03
CA LEU A 80 -7.28 -7.78 0.47
C LEU A 80 -6.38 -6.77 1.18
N LEU A 81 -5.49 -6.14 0.42
CA LEU A 81 -4.62 -5.07 0.91
C LEU A 81 -5.21 -3.72 0.49
N GLU A 82 -5.47 -2.87 1.47
CA GLU A 82 -5.97 -1.51 1.26
C GLU A 82 -4.87 -0.51 1.63
N PHE A 83 -4.56 0.40 0.70
CA PHE A 83 -3.51 1.40 0.85
C PHE A 83 -4.08 2.79 0.57
N HIS A 84 -3.88 3.72 1.50
CA HIS A 84 -4.20 5.14 1.33
C HIS A 84 -2.94 5.98 1.45
N ILE A 85 -2.79 6.95 0.55
CA ILE A 85 -1.69 7.92 0.53
C ILE A 85 -2.25 9.26 0.98
N VAL A 86 -1.80 9.75 2.14
CA VAL A 86 -2.30 10.99 2.74
C VAL A 86 -1.15 11.98 2.92
N PHE A 87 -1.36 13.25 2.58
CA PHE A 87 -0.36 14.29 2.83
C PHE A 87 -0.33 14.69 4.31
N HIS A 88 0.84 14.58 4.94
CA HIS A 88 1.03 15.05 6.31
C HIS A 88 1.51 16.50 6.33
N THR A 89 0.71 17.40 6.88
CA THR A 89 0.94 18.85 6.84
C THR A 89 2.21 19.30 7.55
N ILE A 90 2.49 18.78 8.75
CA ILE A 90 3.64 19.19 9.56
C ILE A 90 4.97 18.68 8.98
N TYR A 91 5.03 17.40 8.62
CA TYR A 91 6.23 16.78 8.05
C TYR A 91 6.39 17.06 6.55
N GLN A 92 5.35 17.55 5.88
CA GLN A 92 5.36 17.87 4.45
C GLN A 92 5.82 16.68 3.61
N THR A 93 5.19 15.52 3.87
CA THR A 93 5.54 14.23 3.27
C THR A 93 4.27 13.38 3.11
N PRO A 94 4.17 12.51 2.08
CA PRO A 94 3.13 11.50 2.01
C PRO A 94 3.27 10.46 3.13
N VAL A 95 2.15 10.01 3.66
CA VAL A 95 2.03 8.95 4.67
C VAL A 95 1.21 7.82 4.08
N LEU A 96 1.74 6.60 4.21
CA LEU A 96 1.03 5.39 3.85
C LEU A 96 0.21 4.91 5.04
N TYR A 97 -1.11 4.95 4.90
CA TYR A 97 -2.03 4.21 5.75
C TYR A 97 -2.39 2.90 5.06
N PHE A 98 -2.47 1.81 5.81
CA PHE A 98 -2.77 0.50 5.26
C PHE A 98 -3.46 -0.42 6.25
N ARG A 99 -4.19 -1.39 5.69
CA ARG A 99 -4.76 -2.52 6.43
C ARG A 99 -4.84 -3.74 5.52
N ALA A 100 -4.82 -4.92 6.13
CA ALA A 100 -5.04 -6.18 5.48
C ALA A 100 -6.38 -6.75 5.95
N LEU A 101 -7.18 -7.29 5.04
CA LEU A 101 -8.43 -7.95 5.34
C LEU A 101 -8.46 -9.33 4.68
N ALA A 102 -9.09 -10.30 5.32
CA ALA A 102 -9.46 -11.55 4.67
C ALA A 102 -10.60 -11.28 3.66
N VAL A 103 -10.88 -12.26 2.80
CA VAL A 103 -11.92 -12.13 1.75
C VAL A 103 -13.32 -11.91 2.33
N ASP A 104 -13.56 -12.38 3.55
CA ASP A 104 -14.79 -12.17 4.31
C ASP A 104 -14.87 -10.79 4.98
N GLY A 105 -13.84 -9.96 4.84
CA GLY A 105 -13.75 -8.64 5.47
C GLY A 105 -13.12 -8.64 6.87
N THR A 106 -12.69 -9.79 7.39
CA THR A 106 -12.07 -9.86 8.72
C THR A 106 -10.70 -9.16 8.73
N PRO A 107 -10.43 -8.21 9.66
CA PRO A 107 -9.13 -7.56 9.75
C PRO A 107 -8.01 -8.56 10.05
N LEU A 108 -6.96 -8.55 9.23
CA LEU A 108 -5.76 -9.36 9.39
C LEU A 108 -4.65 -8.57 10.08
N ASN A 109 -3.73 -9.29 10.73
CA ASN A 109 -2.56 -8.68 11.34
C ASN A 109 -1.60 -8.15 10.27
N THR A 110 -1.44 -6.83 10.21
CA THR A 110 -0.57 -6.12 9.26
C THR A 110 0.93 -6.31 9.51
N ASN A 111 1.35 -6.95 10.62
CA ASN A 111 2.75 -7.24 10.87
C ASN A 111 3.37 -8.17 9.83
N THR A 112 2.55 -8.98 9.15
CA THR A 112 3.00 -9.92 8.11
C THR A 112 3.52 -9.19 6.87
N VAL A 113 2.93 -8.05 6.51
CA VAL A 113 3.34 -7.22 5.36
C VAL A 113 4.44 -6.21 5.69
N THR A 114 4.68 -5.93 6.98
CA THR A 114 5.68 -4.92 7.40
C THR A 114 6.99 -5.52 7.90
N CYS A 115 7.05 -6.83 8.08
CA CYS A 115 8.20 -7.51 8.64
C CYS A 115 9.45 -7.32 7.76
N GLY A 116 10.48 -6.67 8.30
CA GLY A 116 11.79 -6.55 7.66
C GLY A 116 11.98 -5.35 6.72
N VAL A 117 10.99 -4.47 6.57
CA VAL A 117 11.15 -3.25 5.77
C VAL A 117 12.03 -2.25 6.50
N GLN A 118 13.06 -1.75 5.83
CA GLN A 118 14.02 -0.78 6.38
C GLN A 118 14.10 0.44 5.48
N PHE A 119 14.03 1.63 6.08
CA PHE A 119 14.17 2.88 5.33
C PHE A 119 15.63 3.33 5.24
N PRO A 120 16.01 4.07 4.18
CA PRO A 120 17.32 4.71 4.08
C PRO A 120 17.62 5.54 5.33
N GLY A 121 18.80 5.33 5.92
CA GLY A 121 19.22 6.02 7.15
C GLY A 121 18.67 5.42 8.46
N SER A 122 17.92 4.32 8.42
CA SER A 122 17.39 3.64 9.62
C SER A 122 18.44 2.86 10.44
N ASN A 123 19.69 2.77 9.98
CA ASN A 123 20.78 2.01 10.63
C ASN A 123 20.40 0.55 10.97
N GLY A 124 19.65 -0.10 10.08
CA GLY A 124 19.23 -1.50 10.26
C GLY A 124 17.98 -1.68 11.12
N ARG A 125 17.32 -0.58 11.52
CA ARG A 125 16.05 -0.64 12.24
C ARG A 125 14.88 -0.81 11.25
N PRO A 126 13.89 -1.67 11.56
CA PRO A 126 12.67 -1.74 10.78
C PRO A 126 11.95 -0.38 10.75
N ALA A 127 11.21 -0.13 9.67
CA ALA A 127 10.33 1.04 9.56
C ALA A 127 9.33 1.04 10.71
N PHE A 128 9.15 2.19 11.35
CA PHE A 128 8.22 2.35 12.46
C PHE A 128 6.79 2.42 11.94
N VAL A 129 6.04 1.38 12.25
CA VAL A 129 4.62 1.24 11.96
C VAL A 129 3.83 1.56 13.23
N GLY A 130 2.97 2.56 13.14
CA GLY A 130 2.00 2.90 14.18
C GLY A 130 0.60 2.40 13.85
N MET A 131 -0.31 2.54 14.82
CA MET A 131 -1.75 2.36 14.63
C MET A 131 -2.47 3.63 15.06
N GLU A 132 -3.33 4.16 14.22
CA GLU A 132 -4.13 5.37 14.48
C GLU A 132 -5.47 5.27 13.73
N GLU A 133 -6.39 6.16 14.08
CA GLU A 133 -7.59 6.40 13.29
C GLU A 133 -7.23 7.14 11.98
N HIS A 134 -7.71 6.63 10.84
CA HIS A 134 -7.46 7.23 9.54
C HIS A 134 -8.09 8.62 9.43
N PRO A 135 -7.33 9.68 9.08
CA PRO A 135 -7.77 11.08 9.21
C PRO A 135 -8.97 11.46 8.33
N VAL A 136 -9.24 10.69 7.27
CA VAL A 136 -10.38 10.91 6.36
C VAL A 136 -11.51 9.91 6.57
N VAL A 137 -11.21 8.71 7.07
CA VAL A 137 -12.14 7.57 7.03
C VAL A 137 -12.70 7.26 8.43
N GLY A 138 -12.02 7.71 9.50
CA GLY A 138 -12.47 7.49 10.88
C GLY A 138 -12.41 6.03 11.33
N LYS A 139 -11.55 5.22 10.70
CA LYS A 139 -11.39 3.78 10.98
C LYS A 139 -9.95 3.46 11.39
N PRO A 140 -9.70 2.39 12.16
CA PRO A 140 -8.35 2.01 12.56
C PRO A 140 -7.53 1.55 11.35
N PHE A 141 -6.33 2.13 11.19
CA PHE A 141 -5.37 1.78 10.16
C PHE A 141 -3.98 1.65 10.78
N SER A 142 -3.16 0.76 10.22
CA SER A 142 -1.71 0.84 10.39
C SER A 142 -1.18 1.98 9.52
N PHE A 143 -0.12 2.64 9.95
CA PHE A 143 0.50 3.69 9.14
C PHE A 143 2.02 3.74 9.31
N LEU A 144 2.70 4.17 8.26
CA LEU A 144 4.13 4.48 8.32
C LEU A 144 4.34 5.84 8.96
N HIS A 145 5.19 5.90 9.98
CA HIS A 145 5.36 7.14 10.72
C HIS A 145 5.96 8.25 9.84
N PRO A 146 5.39 9.47 9.86
CA PRO A 146 5.78 10.55 8.96
C PRO A 146 7.21 11.03 9.19
N CYS A 147 7.74 10.92 10.41
CA CYS A 147 9.12 11.35 10.70
C CYS A 147 10.17 10.53 9.95
N GLU A 148 9.98 9.21 9.85
CA GLU A 148 10.91 8.32 9.16
C GLU A 148 10.79 8.47 7.66
N THR A 149 9.56 8.60 7.18
CA THR A 149 9.29 8.87 5.76
C THR A 149 9.94 10.19 5.33
N ALA A 150 9.79 11.26 6.12
CA ALA A 150 10.41 12.54 5.82
C ALA A 150 11.94 12.47 5.81
N ALA A 151 12.56 11.77 6.76
CA ALA A 151 14.01 11.60 6.82
C ALA A 151 14.55 10.80 5.62
N ALA A 152 13.89 9.69 5.29
CA ALA A 152 14.24 8.87 4.13
C ALA A 152 14.11 9.66 2.81
N MET A 153 13.01 10.42 2.66
CA MET A 153 12.79 11.23 1.47
C MET A 153 13.82 12.35 1.33
N GLN A 154 14.26 12.99 2.41
CA GLN A 154 15.33 13.99 2.35
C GLN A 154 16.62 13.40 1.77
N LEU A 155 17.01 12.20 2.21
CA LEU A 155 18.19 11.51 1.68
C LEU A 155 18.04 11.15 0.20
N LEU A 156 16.90 10.58 -0.19
CA LEU A 156 16.62 10.21 -1.58
C LEU A 156 16.62 11.43 -2.51
N GLN A 157 15.96 12.53 -2.10
CA GLN A 157 15.90 13.74 -2.91
C GLN A 157 17.29 14.40 -3.05
N ALA A 158 18.13 14.38 -2.00
CA ALA A 158 19.49 14.89 -2.08
C ALA A 158 20.36 14.11 -3.09
N GLN A 159 20.21 12.78 -3.14
CA GLN A 159 20.91 11.92 -4.12
C GLN A 159 20.45 12.17 -5.56
N LEU A 160 19.17 12.46 -5.77
CA LEU A 160 18.63 12.81 -7.09
C LEU A 160 19.12 14.18 -7.56
N GLN A 161 19.29 15.14 -6.66
CA GLN A 161 19.83 16.44 -6.99
C GLN A 161 21.32 16.38 -7.37
N SER A 162 22.10 15.52 -6.72
CA SER A 162 23.53 15.36 -7.05
C SER A 162 23.78 14.63 -8.38
N SER A 163 22.82 13.81 -8.84
CA SER A 163 22.89 13.04 -10.09
C SER A 163 22.28 13.75 -11.31
N LYS A 164 21.62 14.89 -11.12
CA LYS A 164 20.86 15.62 -12.16
C LYS A 164 21.70 16.34 -13.23
N SER A 165 22.99 16.01 -13.36
CA SER A 165 23.92 16.59 -14.33
C SER A 165 23.77 16.05 -15.76
N THR A 166 22.82 15.15 -16.04
CA THR A 166 22.58 14.60 -17.38
C THR A 166 21.13 14.84 -17.78
N GLU A 167 20.93 15.76 -18.72
CA GLU A 167 19.63 16.16 -19.23
C GLU A 167 19.08 15.08 -20.18
N VAL A 168 18.06 14.35 -19.73
CA VAL A 168 17.32 13.43 -20.61
C VAL A 168 16.02 14.12 -21.01
N SER A 169 15.99 14.60 -22.25
CA SER A 169 14.83 15.13 -22.95
C SER A 169 13.78 14.03 -23.13
N SER A 170 12.91 13.85 -22.15
CA SER A 170 11.70 13.04 -22.30
C SER A 170 10.48 13.91 -22.08
N ASP A 171 9.51 13.78 -22.99
CA ASP A 171 8.26 14.56 -23.01
C ASP A 171 7.32 14.16 -21.85
N VAL A 172 7.62 13.04 -21.19
CA VAL A 172 6.91 12.55 -19.99
C VAL A 172 7.58 13.09 -18.73
N LYS A 173 6.97 14.09 -18.10
CA LYS A 173 7.39 14.58 -16.77
C LYS A 173 7.04 13.54 -15.71
N ILE A 174 7.98 12.63 -15.41
CA ILE A 174 7.85 11.70 -14.29
C ILE A 174 7.82 12.50 -12.97
N PRO A 175 6.83 12.29 -12.10
CA PRO A 175 6.75 12.98 -10.81
C PRO A 175 7.89 12.52 -9.91
N GLN A 176 8.92 13.36 -9.76
CA GLN A 176 10.18 12.97 -9.12
C GLN A 176 10.02 12.63 -7.64
N TYR A 177 9.06 13.25 -6.92
CA TYR A 177 8.93 13.03 -5.48
C TYR A 177 8.10 11.78 -5.20
N LEU A 178 6.87 11.69 -5.72
CA LEU A 178 5.99 10.55 -5.49
C LEU A 178 6.51 9.26 -6.14
N ALA A 179 7.18 9.33 -7.30
CA ALA A 179 7.83 8.13 -7.85
C ALA A 179 8.94 7.62 -6.93
N SER A 180 9.77 8.53 -6.38
CA SER A 180 10.80 8.16 -5.40
C SER A 180 10.20 7.62 -4.11
N TRP A 181 9.10 8.20 -3.66
CA TRP A 181 8.37 7.71 -2.49
C TRP A 181 7.72 6.34 -2.72
N LEU A 182 7.17 6.10 -3.91
CA LEU A 182 6.66 4.77 -4.28
C LEU A 182 7.79 3.73 -4.26
N SER A 183 8.98 4.05 -4.77
CA SER A 183 10.15 3.17 -4.60
C SER A 183 10.50 2.89 -3.14
N LEU A 184 10.36 3.89 -2.26
CA LEU A 184 10.63 3.74 -0.82
C LEU A 184 9.64 2.76 -0.16
N VAL A 185 8.36 2.83 -0.52
CA VAL A 185 7.31 1.98 0.07
C VAL A 185 7.02 0.71 -0.72
N GLN A 186 7.62 0.52 -1.90
CA GLN A 186 7.46 -0.66 -2.75
C GLN A 186 7.66 -1.99 -1.99
N PRO A 187 8.64 -2.15 -1.08
CA PRO A 187 8.77 -3.40 -0.32
C PRO A 187 7.55 -3.76 0.55
N LEU A 188 6.72 -2.77 0.91
CA LEU A 188 5.48 -2.95 1.69
C LEU A 188 4.27 -3.18 0.79
N THR A 189 4.20 -2.44 -0.31
CA THR A 189 3.00 -2.37 -1.15
C THR A 189 3.04 -3.36 -2.31
N GLY A 190 4.23 -3.80 -2.72
CA GLY A 190 4.45 -4.51 -3.98
C GLY A 190 4.26 -3.63 -5.22
N ILE A 191 3.96 -2.33 -5.05
CA ILE A 191 3.64 -1.40 -6.13
C ILE A 191 4.92 -0.71 -6.59
N SER A 192 5.32 -0.92 -7.84
CA SER A 192 6.51 -0.27 -8.41
C SER A 192 6.12 1.02 -9.13
N PRO A 193 6.87 2.12 -8.99
CA PRO A 193 6.66 3.30 -9.83
C PRO A 193 6.85 2.99 -11.32
N LEU A 194 7.62 1.96 -11.67
CA LEU A 194 7.80 1.55 -13.07
C LEU A 194 6.49 1.07 -13.69
N ASP A 195 5.57 0.53 -12.89
CA ASP A 195 4.27 0.06 -13.38
C ASP A 195 3.45 1.23 -13.95
N TYR A 196 3.63 2.45 -13.41
CA TYR A 196 2.85 3.65 -13.76
C TYR A 196 3.50 4.59 -14.76
N TYR A 197 4.84 4.59 -14.82
CA TYR A 197 5.59 5.61 -15.56
C TYR A 197 6.44 5.07 -16.71
N SER A 198 6.51 3.75 -16.94
CA SER A 198 7.28 3.17 -18.04
C SER A 198 6.53 3.13 -19.39
N VAL A 199 5.54 4.00 -19.57
CA VAL A 199 4.65 4.04 -20.76
C VAL A 199 5.08 5.13 -21.74
#